data_AF-A0A923PYI0-F1
#
_entry.id   AF-A0A923PYI0-F1
#
_cell.length_a   1.000
_cell.length_b   1.000
_cell.length_c   1.000
_cell.angle_alpha   90.00
_cell.angle_beta   90.00
_cell.angle_gamma   90.00
#
_symmetry.space_group_name_H-M   'P 1'
#
loop_
_entity.id
_entity.type
_entity.pdbx_description
1 polymer ?
#
loop_
_entity_poly.entity_id
_entity_poly.type
_entity_poly.pdbx_seq_one_letter_code
_entity_poly.pdbx_strand_id
1 'polypeptide(L)'
;MFLAPVLVGDVGSNGSTSYLFAATSVVVGLREELAYRGILQRILAQRPGVVDGLLMSNVGFVLYHRGVQPFTLLYVFQIFLCGMMLGFVYRISGGIKLVVSLHAVYDAIDSSSPYFRPRLPDLVSTLVLSLTLVAATAERARDNREAEGH
;
A
#
# COMPACT_ATOMS: atom_id res chain seq x y z
N MET A 1 -0.88 -11.04 0.69
CA MET A 1 0.55 -11.19 1.05
C MET A 1 1.32 -10.06 0.34
N PHE A 2 1.70 -9.01 1.06
CA PHE A 2 2.28 -7.75 0.56
C PHE A 2 3.81 -7.85 0.36
N LEU A 3 4.30 -8.78 -0.46
CA LEU A 3 5.75 -9.11 -0.50
C LEU A 3 6.53 -8.56 -1.71
N ALA A 4 5.88 -7.88 -2.65
CA ALA A 4 6.44 -7.72 -3.99
C ALA A 4 7.58 -6.69 -4.15
N PRO A 5 7.67 -5.58 -3.38
CA PRO A 5 8.87 -4.73 -3.43
C PRO A 5 9.81 -4.93 -2.23
N VAL A 6 9.33 -5.61 -1.18
CA VAL A 6 9.90 -5.61 0.17
C VAL A 6 11.13 -6.51 0.36
N LEU A 7 11.26 -7.57 -0.43
CA LEU A 7 12.33 -8.55 -0.22
C LEU A 7 13.67 -8.11 -0.84
N VAL A 8 13.64 -7.10 -1.70
CA VAL A 8 14.68 -6.92 -2.73
C VAL A 8 14.96 -5.44 -3.07
N GLY A 9 14.30 -4.46 -2.43
CA GLY A 9 14.65 -3.03 -2.57
C GLY A 9 16.04 -2.72 -1.98
N ASP A 10 16.74 -1.68 -2.44
CA ASP A 10 17.95 -1.15 -1.75
C ASP A 10 17.85 0.37 -1.86
N VAL A 11 17.62 1.05 -0.74
CA VAL A 11 17.51 2.51 -0.68
C VAL A 11 18.87 3.19 -0.41
N GLY A 12 19.96 2.42 -0.36
CA GLY A 12 21.32 2.95 -0.18
C GLY A 12 21.58 3.56 1.20
N SER A 13 20.74 3.23 2.18
CA SER A 13 20.85 3.70 3.56
C SER A 13 21.93 2.96 4.34
N ASN A 14 22.60 3.64 5.27
CA ASN A 14 23.48 2.97 6.23
C ASN A 14 22.63 2.22 7.29
N GLY A 15 23.23 1.24 7.99
CA GLY A 15 22.46 0.40 8.91
C GLY A 15 21.67 1.19 9.98
N SER A 16 22.23 2.28 10.52
CA SER A 16 21.56 3.10 11.54
C SER A 16 20.35 3.87 11.00
N THR A 17 20.41 4.39 9.77
CA THR A 17 19.26 5.06 9.14
C THR A 17 18.15 4.07 8.78
N SER A 18 18.49 2.85 8.34
CA SER A 18 17.51 1.78 8.13
C SER A 18 16.75 1.43 9.42
N TYR A 19 17.46 1.27 10.55
CA TYR A 19 16.80 0.99 11.83
C TYR A 19 15.93 2.16 12.30
N LEU A 20 16.35 3.40 12.07
CA LEU A 20 15.56 4.58 12.41
C LEU A 20 14.25 4.63 11.60
N PHE A 21 14.31 4.40 10.28
CA PHE A 21 13.10 4.35 9.45
C PHE A 21 12.18 3.20 9.86
N ALA A 22 12.74 2.02 10.13
CA ALA A 22 11.95 0.89 10.61
C ALA A 22 11.29 1.14 11.97
N ALA A 23 11.99 1.79 12.91
CA ALA A 23 11.43 2.11 14.23
C ALA A 23 10.36 3.21 14.16
N THR A 24 10.46 4.12 13.20
CA THR A 24 9.53 5.25 13.03
C THR A 24 8.37 4.94 12.07
N SER A 25 8.38 3.79 11.40
CA SER A 25 7.34 3.38 10.43
C SER A 25 5.94 3.34 11.02
N VAL A 26 5.80 3.02 12.32
CA VAL A 26 4.50 3.04 13.00
C VAL A 26 3.90 4.45 13.05
N VAL A 27 4.73 5.48 13.22
CA VAL A 27 4.29 6.88 13.23
C VAL A 27 3.88 7.32 11.83
N VAL A 28 4.65 6.92 10.81
CA VAL A 28 4.36 7.17 9.40
C VAL A 28 3.04 6.52 9.00
N GLY A 29 2.92 5.21 9.19
CA GLY A 29 1.71 4.44 8.90
C GLY A 29 0.49 4.98 9.64
N LEU A 30 0.62 5.35 10.93
CA LEU A 30 -0.48 5.95 11.68
C LEU A 30 -0.95 7.26 11.04
N ARG A 31 -0.03 8.19 10.78
CA ARG A 31 -0.35 9.50 10.19
C ARG A 31 -1.01 9.35 8.83
N GLU A 32 -0.43 8.52 7.96
CA GLU A 32 -0.86 8.39 6.57
C GLU A 32 -2.17 7.63 6.46
N GLU A 33 -2.32 6.51 7.17
CA GLU A 33 -3.58 5.77 7.13
C GLU A 33 -4.74 6.56 7.75
N LEU A 34 -4.51 7.31 8.83
CA LEU A 34 -5.55 8.19 9.39
C LEU A 34 -5.97 9.25 8.37
N ALA A 35 -5.02 9.92 7.74
CA ALA A 35 -5.30 10.98 6.77
C ALA A 35 -6.02 10.44 5.52
N TYR A 36 -5.47 9.40 4.89
CA TYR A 36 -5.95 8.95 3.58
C TYR A 36 -7.11 7.97 3.68
N ARG A 37 -7.12 7.05 4.66
CA ARG A 37 -8.15 6.01 4.78
C ARG A 37 -9.24 6.45 5.75
N GLY A 38 -8.83 6.84 6.96
CA GLY A 38 -9.75 7.25 8.03
C GLY A 38 -10.56 8.51 7.72
N ILE A 39 -9.94 9.50 7.07
CA ILE A 39 -10.55 10.80 6.77
C ILE A 39 -10.90 10.89 5.28
N LEU A 40 -9.91 10.93 4.38
CA LEU A 40 -10.15 11.30 2.99
C LEU A 40 -11.00 10.26 2.23
N GLN A 41 -10.62 8.99 2.25
CA GLN A 41 -11.37 7.90 1.60
C GLN A 41 -12.80 7.82 2.16
N ARG A 42 -12.96 7.98 3.48
CA ARG A 42 -14.27 7.93 4.13
C ARG A 42 -15.17 9.10 3.72
N ILE A 43 -14.64 10.33 3.68
CA ILE A 43 -15.40 11.52 3.24
C ILE A 43 -15.77 11.39 1.77
N LEU A 44 -14.81 11.02 0.92
CA LEU A 44 -15.03 10.89 -0.52
C LEU A 44 -15.92 9.70 -0.87
N ALA A 45 -15.98 8.64 -0.06
CA ALA A 45 -16.92 7.54 -0.30
C ALA A 45 -18.40 7.95 -0.12
N GLN A 46 -18.70 9.09 0.53
CA GLN A 46 -20.08 9.52 0.83
C GLN A 46 -20.81 10.17 -0.36
N ARG A 47 -20.10 10.75 -1.35
CA ARG A 47 -20.73 11.58 -2.41
C ARG A 47 -20.64 10.95 -3.81
N PRO A 48 -19.45 10.64 -4.34
CA PRO A 48 -19.27 9.94 -5.62
C PRO A 48 -19.40 8.41 -5.53
N GLY A 49 -19.55 7.84 -4.33
CA GLY A 49 -19.66 6.39 -4.11
C GLY A 49 -18.32 5.75 -3.74
N VAL A 50 -18.38 4.50 -3.30
CA VAL A 50 -17.28 3.87 -2.54
C VAL A 50 -16.04 3.57 -3.41
N VAL A 51 -16.20 3.37 -4.72
CA VAL A 51 -15.08 3.15 -5.65
C VAL A 51 -14.33 4.46 -5.91
N ASP A 52 -15.07 5.54 -6.16
CA ASP A 52 -14.49 6.86 -6.41
C ASP A 52 -13.77 7.39 -5.17
N GLY A 53 -14.33 7.16 -3.98
CA GLY A 53 -13.68 7.48 -2.72
C GLY A 53 -12.30 6.84 -2.57
N LEU A 54 -12.18 5.55 -2.92
CA LEU A 54 -10.91 4.81 -2.91
C LEU A 54 -9.91 5.37 -3.93
N LEU A 55 -10.35 5.55 -5.18
CA LEU A 55 -9.47 6.03 -6.26
C LEU A 55 -8.93 7.44 -5.95
N MET A 56 -9.81 8.36 -5.57
CA MET A 56 -9.43 9.75 -5.31
C MET A 56 -8.55 9.88 -4.07
N SER A 57 -8.83 9.15 -2.98
CA SER A 57 -7.95 9.15 -1.81
C SER A 57 -6.57 8.59 -2.15
N ASN A 58 -6.52 7.58 -3.03
CA ASN A 58 -5.27 6.97 -3.44
C ASN A 58 -4.42 7.88 -4.35
N VAL A 59 -5.06 8.67 -5.22
CA VAL A 59 -4.37 9.72 -5.97
C VAL A 59 -3.74 10.74 -5.02
N GLY A 60 -4.47 11.17 -3.99
CA GLY A 60 -3.92 12.04 -2.93
C GLY A 60 -2.72 11.42 -2.21
N PHE A 61 -2.81 10.14 -1.86
CA PHE A 61 -1.73 9.37 -1.24
C PHE A 61 -0.48 9.33 -2.12
N VAL A 62 -0.62 9.03 -3.42
CA VAL A 62 0.52 9.01 -4.37
C VAL A 62 1.16 10.39 -4.50
N LEU A 63 0.36 11.45 -4.60
CA LEU A 63 0.87 12.81 -4.73
C LEU A 63 1.68 13.25 -3.50
N TYR A 64 1.31 12.78 -2.31
CA TYR A 64 2.03 13.04 -1.07
C TYR A 64 3.46 12.47 -1.05
N HIS A 65 3.72 11.41 -1.82
CA HIS A 65 5.04 10.80 -1.93
C HIS A 65 5.99 11.58 -2.86
N ARG A 66 5.48 12.59 -3.57
CA ARG A 66 6.31 13.43 -4.44
C ARG A 66 7.35 14.20 -3.62
N GLY A 67 8.62 14.05 -4.00
CA GLY A 67 9.75 14.73 -3.35
C GLY A 67 10.36 13.98 -2.17
N VAL A 68 9.77 12.85 -1.76
CA VAL A 68 10.31 11.97 -0.71
C VAL A 68 10.91 10.70 -1.32
N GLN A 69 10.31 10.19 -2.40
CA GLN A 69 10.71 8.95 -3.07
C GLN A 69 11.04 9.16 -4.56
N PRO A 70 11.74 8.20 -5.22
CA PRO A 70 11.98 8.24 -6.66
C PRO A 70 10.67 8.41 -7.44
N PHE A 71 10.60 9.43 -8.29
CA PHE A 71 9.38 9.76 -9.03
C PHE A 71 9.44 9.25 -10.48
N THR A 72 9.81 7.98 -10.65
CA THR A 72 9.74 7.30 -11.96
C THR A 72 8.35 6.72 -12.18
N LEU A 73 7.94 6.56 -13.44
CA LEU A 73 6.59 6.09 -13.77
C LEU A 73 6.25 4.75 -13.11
N LEU A 74 7.18 3.78 -13.16
CA LEU A 74 6.98 2.46 -12.57
C LEU A 74 6.89 2.54 -11.04
N TYR A 75 7.75 3.32 -10.39
CA TYR A 75 7.75 3.43 -8.93
C TYR A 75 6.48 4.15 -8.43
N VAL A 76 6.06 5.23 -9.08
CA VAL A 76 4.79 5.91 -8.80
C VAL A 76 3.61 4.94 -8.92
N PHE A 77 3.63 4.08 -9.94
CA PHE A 77 2.59 3.08 -10.12
C PHE A 77 2.63 1.99 -9.03
N GLN A 78 3.81 1.61 -8.52
CA GLN A 78 3.92 0.72 -7.36
C GLN A 78 3.31 1.34 -6.10
N ILE A 79 3.60 2.62 -5.80
CA ILE A 79 2.97 3.36 -4.69
C ILE A 79 1.45 3.36 -4.85
N PHE A 80 0.96 3.63 -6.06
CA PHE A 80 -0.46 3.58 -6.37
C PHE A 80 -1.06 2.20 -6.06
N LEU A 81 -0.42 1.12 -6.51
CA LEU A 81 -0.90 -0.25 -6.28
C LEU A 81 -0.90 -0.63 -4.79
N CYS A 82 0.17 -0.34 -4.05
CA CYS A 82 0.21 -0.56 -2.59
C CYS A 82 -0.88 0.24 -1.88
N GLY A 83 -1.06 1.51 -2.27
CA GLY A 83 -2.10 2.36 -1.71
C GLY A 83 -3.52 1.84 -1.99
N MET A 84 -3.77 1.32 -3.20
CA MET A 84 -5.03 0.65 -3.56
C MET A 84 -5.28 -0.58 -2.68
N MET A 85 -4.27 -1.42 -2.46
CA MET A 85 -4.39 -2.60 -1.61
C MET A 85 -4.74 -2.23 -0.17
N LEU A 86 -4.05 -1.25 0.43
CA LEU A 86 -4.37 -0.77 1.79
C LEU A 86 -5.77 -0.17 1.86
N GLY A 87 -6.16 0.65 0.88
CA GLY A 87 -7.51 1.21 0.82
C GLY A 87 -8.61 0.16 0.61
N PHE A 88 -8.32 -0.91 -0.13
CA PHE A 88 -9.21 -2.07 -0.30
C PHE A 88 -9.35 -2.87 1.00
N VAL A 89 -8.25 -3.13 1.71
CA VAL A 89 -8.27 -3.78 3.03
C VAL A 89 -9.04 -2.93 4.04
N TYR A 90 -8.83 -1.60 4.06
CA TYR A 90 -9.59 -0.70 4.92
C TYR A 90 -11.09 -0.77 4.61
N ARG A 91 -11.47 -0.77 3.33
CA ARG A 91 -12.88 -0.89 2.92
C ARG A 91 -13.54 -2.17 3.43
N ILE A 92 -12.84 -3.30 3.32
CA ILE A 92 -13.40 -4.60 3.73
C ILE A 92 -13.46 -4.74 5.25
N SER A 93 -12.39 -4.33 5.94
CA SER A 93 -12.26 -4.53 7.38
C SER A 93 -12.90 -3.44 8.24
N GLY A 94 -13.02 -2.22 7.72
CA GLY A 94 -13.34 -1.01 8.49
C GLY A 94 -12.31 -0.64 9.56
N GLY A 95 -11.21 -1.40 9.67
CA GLY A 95 -10.30 -1.36 10.81
C GLY A 95 -9.06 -0.52 10.53
N ILE A 96 -8.99 0.70 11.09
CA ILE A 96 -7.82 1.57 10.92
C ILE A 96 -6.55 0.93 11.52
N LYS A 97 -6.67 0.24 12.65
CA LYS A 97 -5.55 -0.44 13.32
C LYS A 97 -4.90 -1.48 12.41
N LEU A 98 -5.71 -2.23 11.65
CA LEU A 98 -5.21 -3.27 10.75
C LEU A 98 -4.36 -2.65 9.63
N VAL A 99 -4.87 -1.62 8.96
CA VAL A 99 -4.14 -0.98 7.85
C VAL A 99 -2.91 -0.21 8.32
N VAL A 100 -2.96 0.42 9.50
CA VAL A 100 -1.78 1.02 10.14
C VAL A 100 -0.70 -0.03 10.38
N SER A 101 -1.07 -1.18 10.96
CA SER A 101 -0.12 -2.27 11.20
C SER A 101 0.46 -2.82 9.90
N LEU A 102 -0.36 -3.03 8.87
CA LEU A 102 0.12 -3.52 7.57
C LEU A 102 1.08 -2.54 6.90
N HIS A 103 0.76 -1.24 6.92
CA HIS A 103 1.62 -0.19 6.39
C HIS A 103 2.94 -0.11 7.18
N ALA A 104 2.88 -0.01 8.51
CA ALA A 104 4.07 0.09 9.34
C ALA A 104 5.01 -1.12 9.20
N VAL A 105 4.45 -2.34 9.10
CA VAL A 105 5.21 -3.56 8.86
C VAL A 105 5.85 -3.52 7.47
N TYR A 106 5.09 -3.13 6.45
CA TYR A 106 5.62 -3.00 5.09
C TYR A 106 6.83 -2.04 5.05
N ASP A 107 6.68 -0.83 5.60
CA ASP A 107 7.73 0.19 5.65
C ASP A 107 8.95 -0.25 6.44
N ALA A 108 8.74 -0.96 7.56
CA ALA A 108 9.84 -1.46 8.38
C ALA A 108 10.67 -2.52 7.65
N ILE A 109 10.00 -3.41 6.90
CA ILE A 109 10.70 -4.42 6.13
C ILE A 109 11.38 -3.77 4.91
N ASP A 110 10.71 -2.82 4.22
CA ASP A 110 11.27 -2.08 3.08
C ASP A 110 12.52 -1.29 3.46
N SER A 111 12.52 -0.63 4.63
CA SER A 111 13.66 0.11 5.19
C SER A 111 14.91 -0.76 5.43
N SER A 112 14.71 -2.07 5.55
CA SER A 112 15.75 -3.07 5.84
C SER A 112 16.06 -3.95 4.63
N SER A 113 15.45 -3.68 3.47
CA SER A 113 15.69 -4.38 2.22
C SER A 113 17.03 -3.93 1.58
N PRO A 114 17.74 -4.81 0.84
CA PRO A 114 17.29 -6.10 0.35
C PRO A 114 17.73 -7.23 1.28
N TYR A 115 16.80 -8.12 1.62
CA TYR A 115 17.14 -9.37 2.31
C TYR A 115 17.80 -10.37 1.35
N PHE A 116 17.42 -10.33 0.06
CA PHE A 116 18.00 -11.15 -1.00
C PHE A 116 18.57 -10.25 -2.11
N ARG A 117 19.81 -10.49 -2.53
CA ARG A 117 20.42 -9.82 -3.70
C ARG A 117 20.30 -10.72 -4.92
N PRO A 118 20.08 -10.18 -6.14
CA PRO A 118 19.98 -8.75 -6.54
C PRO A 118 18.55 -8.19 -6.48
N ARG A 119 18.39 -6.85 -6.51
CA ARG A 119 17.09 -6.15 -6.54
C ARG A 119 16.17 -6.64 -7.66
N LEU A 120 14.89 -6.86 -7.34
CA LEU A 120 13.87 -7.15 -8.34
C LEU A 120 13.73 -5.95 -9.28
N PRO A 121 13.72 -6.18 -10.61
CA PRO A 121 13.47 -5.11 -11.56
C PRO A 121 12.11 -4.46 -11.30
N ASP A 122 12.02 -3.12 -11.38
CA ASP A 122 10.80 -2.38 -11.07
C ASP A 122 9.59 -2.87 -11.87
N LEU A 123 9.79 -3.29 -13.13
CA LEU A 123 8.73 -3.89 -13.95
C LEU A 123 8.15 -5.16 -13.32
N VAL A 124 9.01 -6.05 -12.80
CA VAL A 124 8.60 -7.30 -12.19
C VAL A 124 7.83 -7.02 -10.90
N SER A 125 8.35 -6.13 -10.04
CA SER A 125 7.66 -5.71 -8.81
C SER A 125 6.26 -5.15 -9.12
N THR A 126 6.15 -4.30 -10.14
CA THR A 126 4.88 -3.75 -10.61
C THR A 126 3.89 -4.83 -11.08
N LEU A 127 4.36 -5.80 -11.87
CA LEU A 127 3.51 -6.90 -12.35
C LEU A 127 3.01 -7.77 -11.19
N VAL A 128 3.87 -8.10 -10.23
CA VAL A 128 3.48 -8.90 -9.06
C VAL A 128 2.46 -8.15 -8.20
N LEU A 129 2.65 -6.85 -7.95
CA LEU A 129 1.66 -6.02 -7.25
C LEU A 129 0.32 -5.99 -8.00
N SER A 130 0.35 -5.81 -9.32
CA SER A 130 -0.86 -5.79 -10.14
C SER A 130 -1.62 -7.11 -10.05
N LEU A 131 -0.93 -8.23 -10.22
CA LEU A 131 -1.51 -9.58 -10.12
C LEU A 131 -2.09 -9.85 -8.73
N THR A 132 -1.40 -9.40 -7.68
CA THR A 132 -1.86 -9.56 -6.30
C THR A 132 -3.15 -8.78 -6.05
N LEU A 133 -3.24 -7.54 -6.54
CA LEU A 133 -4.46 -6.73 -6.40
C LEU A 133 -5.62 -7.36 -7.18
N VAL A 134 -5.37 -7.79 -8.43
CA VAL A 134 -6.38 -8.47 -9.25
C VAL A 134 -6.88 -9.74 -8.56
N ALA A 135 -5.97 -10.60 -8.09
CA ALA A 135 -6.33 -11.83 -7.38
C ALA A 135 -7.18 -11.55 -6.14
N ALA A 136 -6.78 -10.58 -5.30
CA ALA A 136 -7.54 -10.22 -4.10
C ALA A 136 -8.94 -9.68 -4.42
N THR A 137 -9.09 -8.89 -5.49
CA THR A 137 -10.40 -8.40 -5.91
C THR A 137 -11.27 -9.48 -6.53
N ALA A 138 -10.68 -10.41 -7.29
CA ALA A 138 -11.39 -11.53 -7.91
C ALA A 138 -11.90 -12.53 -6.86
N GLU A 139 -11.06 -12.87 -5.87
CA GLU A 139 -11.45 -13.70 -4.73
C GLU A 139 -12.63 -13.09 -3.99
N ARG A 140 -12.55 -11.78 -3.68
CA ARG A 140 -13.67 -11.10 -3.01
C ARG A 140 -14.95 -11.08 -3.85
N ALA A 141 -14.84 -10.91 -5.16
CA ALA A 141 -15.99 -10.94 -6.06
C ALA A 141 -16.65 -12.34 -6.10
N ARG A 142 -15.86 -13.41 -6.00
CA ARG A 142 -16.37 -14.78 -5.89
C ARG A 142 -17.13 -14.99 -4.58
N ASP A 143 -16.54 -14.60 -3.45
CA ASP A 143 -17.17 -14.78 -2.12
C ASP A 143 -18.52 -14.05 -2.03
N ASN A 144 -18.63 -12.85 -2.63
CA ASN A 144 -19.90 -12.12 -2.67
C ASN A 144 -20.97 -12.86 -3.49
N ARG A 145 -20.60 -13.49 -4.61
CA ARG A 145 -21.56 -14.25 -5.46
C ARG A 145 -22.05 -15.51 -4.76
N GLU A 146 -21.17 -16.19 -4.03
CA GLU A 146 -21.55 -17.35 -3.22
C GLU A 146 -22.53 -16.95 -2.11
N ALA A 147 -22.34 -15.79 -1.46
CA ALA A 147 -23.25 -15.31 -0.43
C ALA A 147 -24.65 -14.90 -0.96
N GLU A 148 -24.78 -14.48 -2.21
CA GLU A 148 -26.05 -14.08 -2.84
C GLU A 148 -26.86 -15.26 -3.43
N GLY A 149 -26.22 -16.41 -3.63
CA GLY A 149 -26.85 -17.63 -4.17
C GLY A 149 -27.49 -18.53 -3.11
N HIS A 150 -27.43 -18.15 -1.84
CA HIS A 150 -28.04 -18.83 -0.68
C HIS A 150 -29.19 -17.98 -0.12
#